data_AF-A0A3L7VTV3-F1
#
_entry.id   AF-A0A3L7VTV3-F1
#
_cell.length_a   1.000
_cell.length_b   1.000
_cell.length_c   1.000
_cell.angle_alpha   90.00
_cell.angle_beta   90.00
_cell.angle_gamma   90.00
#
_symmetry.space_group_name_H-M   'P 1'
#
loop_
_entity.id
_entity.type
_entity.pdbx_description
1 polymer ?
#
loop_
_entity_poly.entity_id
_entity_poly.type
_entity_poly.pdbx_seq_one_letter_code
_entity_poly.pdbx_strand_id
1 'polypeptide(L)' 'MRLLHLYGADDVPVAEGAVGPLAGPLERATEVHGEGGLGNTKLPKAPRTAEPEGAVALMARILEASPEPVAIAPVGPLTN' A
#
# COMPACT_ATOMS: atom_id res chain seq x y z
N MET A 1 -5.87 0.46 -3.75
CA MET A 1 -6.46 0.26 -5.09
C MET A 1 -7.56 1.25 -5.46
N ARG A 2 -8.60 1.47 -4.63
CA ARG A 2 -9.74 2.33 -5.01
C ARG A 2 -9.34 3.78 -5.36
N LEU A 3 -8.40 4.37 -4.63
CA LEU A 3 -7.94 5.74 -4.89
C LEU A 3 -7.18 5.87 -6.21
N LEU A 4 -6.24 4.96 -6.50
CA LEU A 4 -5.52 4.95 -7.78
C LEU A 4 -6.49 4.85 -8.96
N HIS A 5 -7.48 3.97 -8.87
CA HIS A 5 -8.52 3.84 -9.90
C HIS A 5 -9.35 5.13 -10.06
N LEU A 6 -9.78 5.75 -8.95
CA LEU A 6 -10.50 7.02 -8.97
C LEU A 6 -9.72 8.13 -9.68
N TYR A 7 -8.39 8.16 -9.51
CA TYR A 7 -7.50 9.14 -10.13
C TYR A 7 -6.97 8.72 -11.50
N GLY A 8 -7.40 7.58 -12.05
CA GLY A 8 -6.95 7.09 -13.36
C GLY A 8 -5.49 6.59 -13.39
N ALA A 9 -4.91 6.24 -12.25
CA ALA A 9 -3.52 5.80 -12.07
C ALA A 9 -3.44 4.27 -11.88
N ASP A 10 -4.15 3.52 -12.73
CA ASP A 10 -4.24 2.06 -12.61
C ASP A 10 -2.95 1.31 -13.01
N ASP A 11 -2.01 2.02 -13.62
CA ASP A 11 -0.67 1.55 -14.00
C ASP A 11 0.32 1.52 -12.83
N VAL A 12 0.06 2.27 -11.75
CA VAL A 12 0.93 2.28 -10.55
C VAL A 12 0.85 0.91 -9.85
N PRO A 13 1.97 0.16 -9.71
CA PRO A 13 1.97 -1.16 -9.09
C PRO A 13 1.68 -1.05 -7.59
N VAL A 14 0.92 -2.00 -7.06
CA VAL A 14 0.61 -2.08 -5.62
C VAL A 14 0.70 -3.53 -5.21
N ALA A 15 1.47 -3.82 -4.16
CA ALA A 15 1.59 -5.16 -3.60
C ALA A 15 1.13 -5.17 -2.13
N GLU A 16 0.74 -6.34 -1.63
CA GLU A 16 0.38 -6.53 -0.23
C GLU A 16 1.63 -6.46 0.67
N GLY A 17 1.55 -5.68 1.76
CA GLY A 17 2.64 -5.53 2.73
C GLY A 17 2.59 -6.57 3.86
N ALA A 18 3.42 -6.35 4.88
CA ALA A 18 3.40 -7.14 6.10
C ALA A 18 2.02 -7.13 6.77
N VAL A 19 1.58 -8.29 7.26
CA VAL A 19 0.26 -8.48 7.91
C VAL A 19 0.12 -7.79 9.27
N GLY A 20 1.24 -7.39 9.87
CA GLY A 20 1.32 -6.79 11.20
C GLY A 20 2.75 -6.38 11.55
N PRO A 21 2.97 -5.78 12.74
CA PRO A 21 4.28 -5.30 13.16
C PRO A 21 5.31 -6.45 13.33
N LEU A 22 6.60 -6.12 13.28
CA LEU A 22 7.68 -7.09 13.50
C LEU A 22 7.64 -7.71 14.91
N ALA A 23 7.17 -6.93 15.89
CA ALA A 23 6.97 -7.36 17.26
C ALA A 23 5.80 -6.60 17.90
N GLY A 24 5.09 -7.24 18.83
CA GLY A 24 3.95 -6.67 19.52
C GLY A 24 2.61 -6.86 18.79
N PRO A 25 1.50 -6.39 19.39
CA PRO A 25 0.17 -6.51 18.79
C PRO A 25 -0.05 -5.50 17.66
N LEU A 26 -0.92 -5.85 16.71
CA LEU A 26 -1.43 -4.91 15.71
C LEU A 26 -2.51 -4.03 16.34
N GLU A 27 -2.29 -2.71 16.35
CA GLU A 27 -3.28 -1.73 16.81
C GLU A 27 -3.86 -0.96 15.62
N ARG A 28 -5.19 -0.83 15.57
CA ARG A 28 -5.90 -0.10 14.49
C ARG A 28 -6.48 1.20 15.04
N ALA A 29 -6.25 2.31 14.32
CA ALA A 29 -6.82 3.62 14.66
C ALA A 29 -8.17 3.87 13.95
N THR A 30 -9.09 2.90 14.01
CA THR A 30 -10.39 2.96 13.33
C THR A 30 -11.24 4.15 13.78
N GLU A 31 -11.12 4.56 15.05
CA GLU A 31 -11.80 5.74 15.61
C GLU A 31 -11.38 7.05 14.94
N VAL A 32 -10.15 7.11 14.40
CA VAL A 32 -9.60 8.29 13.73
C VAL A 32 -9.88 8.24 12.22
N HIS A 33 -9.76 7.08 11.60
CA HIS A 33 -9.78 6.95 10.13
C HIS A 33 -11.08 6.34 9.56
N GLY A 34 -12.02 5.94 10.41
CA GLY A 34 -13.25 5.22 10.03
C GLY A 34 -12.99 3.75 9.65
N GLU A 35 -14.05 2.94 9.59
CA GLU A 35 -13.97 1.49 9.31
C GLU A 35 -13.22 1.15 8.01
N GLY A 36 -13.40 1.97 6.97
CA GLY A 36 -12.76 1.80 5.67
C GLY A 36 -11.40 2.49 5.52
N GLY A 37 -10.89 3.15 6.56
CA GLY A 37 -9.67 3.96 6.52
C GLY A 37 -9.76 5.26 5.69
N LEU A 38 -10.95 5.62 5.20
CA LEU A 38 -11.22 6.80 4.37
C LEU A 38 -12.38 7.65 4.93
N GLY A 39 -12.53 7.65 6.26
CA GLY A 39 -13.68 8.22 6.94
C GLY A 39 -14.98 7.58 6.45
N ASN A 40 -15.95 8.42 6.09
CA ASN A 40 -17.26 7.98 5.57
C ASN A 40 -17.29 7.81 4.04
N THR A 41 -16.14 7.94 3.36
CA THR A 41 -16.06 7.90 1.90
C THR A 41 -16.29 6.48 1.39
N LYS A 42 -17.24 6.32 0.46
CA LYS A 42 -17.51 5.06 -0.23
C LYS A 42 -17.09 5.16 -1.69
N LEU A 43 -16.13 4.32 -2.08
CA LEU A 43 -15.64 4.21 -3.45
C LEU A 43 -15.97 2.83 -4.04
N PRO A 44 -16.24 2.74 -5.34
CA PRO A 44 -16.43 1.45 -6.00
C PRO A 44 -15.17 0.59 -5.89
N LYS A 45 -15.33 -0.73 -6.04
CA LYS A 45 -14.20 -1.65 -6.12
C LYS A 45 -13.38 -1.33 -7.38
N ALA A 46 -12.06 -1.21 -7.25
CA ALA A 46 -11.18 -1.09 -8.40
C ALA A 46 -11.17 -2.41 -9.19
N PRO A 47 -11.22 -2.40 -10.53
CA PRO A 47 -11.23 -3.59 -11.38
C PRO A 47 -9.82 -4.19 -11.57
N ARG A 48 -8.99 -4.17 -10.52
CA ARG A 48 -7.60 -4.64 -10.53
C ARG A 48 -7.23 -5.30 -9.21
N THR A 49 -6.21 -6.16 -9.25
CA THR A 49 -5.62 -6.84 -8.10
C THR A 49 -4.24 -6.29 -7.80
N ALA A 50 -3.74 -6.60 -6.60
CA ALA A 50 -2.35 -6.32 -6.25
C ALA A 50 -1.39 -7.23 -7.02
N GLU A 51 -0.13 -6.80 -7.11
CA GLU A 51 0.99 -7.62 -7.59
C GLU A 51 1.17 -8.83 -6.67
N PRO A 52 1.40 -10.04 -7.23
CA PRO A 52 1.38 -11.29 -6.47
C PRO A 52 2.61 -11.51 -5.58
N GLU A 53 3.70 -10.78 -5.82
CA GLU A 53 5.00 -10.98 -5.16
C GLU A 53 5.13 -10.38 -3.75
N GLY A 54 4.21 -9.50 -3.34
CA GLY A 54 4.28 -8.79 -2.06
C GLY A 54 5.19 -7.56 -2.07
N ALA A 55 5.04 -6.68 -1.07
CA ALA A 55 5.64 -5.34 -1.05
C ALA A 55 7.17 -5.36 -1.02
N VAL A 56 7.78 -6.24 -0.23
CA VAL A 56 9.25 -6.32 -0.12
C VAL A 56 9.88 -6.75 -1.44
N ALA A 57 9.31 -7.76 -2.10
CA ALA A 57 9.79 -8.21 -3.41
C ALA A 57 9.55 -7.16 -4.51
N LEU A 58 8.41 -6.47 -4.48
CA LEU A 58 8.13 -5.37 -5.40
C LEU A 58 9.14 -4.22 -5.21
N MET A 59 9.41 -3.82 -3.96
CA MET A 59 10.42 -2.80 -3.66
C MET A 59 11.81 -3.22 -4.14
N ALA A 60 12.24 -4.45 -3.84
CA ALA A 60 13.52 -4.98 -4.31
C ALA A 60 13.62 -4.93 -5.84
N ARG A 61 12.58 -5.41 -6.56
CA ARG A 61 12.51 -5.36 -8.03
C ARG A 61 12.64 -3.95 -8.58
N ILE A 62 11.93 -2.98 -8.00
CA ILE A 62 11.99 -1.57 -8.43
C ILE A 62 13.38 -0.99 -8.17
N LEU A 63 13.97 -1.25 -7.00
CA LEU A 63 15.30 -0.76 -6.63
C LEU A 63 16.39 -1.33 -7.53
N GLU A 64 16.37 -2.63 -7.81
CA GLU A 64 17.34 -3.31 -8.67
C GLU A 64 17.23 -2.88 -10.14
N ALA A 65 16.02 -2.59 -10.61
CA ALA A 65 15.78 -2.20 -11.99
C ALA A 65 15.99 -0.69 -12.25
N SER A 66 16.02 0.14 -11.21
CA SER A 66 16.10 1.59 -11.36
C SER A 66 17.53 2.02 -11.76
N PRO A 67 17.70 2.80 -12.85
CA PRO A 67 19.00 3.35 -13.22
C PRO A 67 19.43 4.52 -12.33
N GLU A 68 18.53 5.04 -11.49
CA GLU A 68 18.75 6.17 -10.59
C GLU A 68 18.32 5.85 -9.14
N PRO A 69 18.85 6.55 -8.14
CA PRO A 69 18.42 6.36 -6.75
C PRO A 69 16.91 6.58 -6.57
N VAL A 70 16.25 5.60 -5.96
CA VAL A 70 14.81 5.67 -5.65
C VAL A 70 14.61 6.21 -4.24
N ALA A 71 13.75 7.21 -4.08
CA ALA A 71 13.33 7.68 -2.78
C ALA A 71 12.20 6.81 -2.19
N ILE A 72 12.36 6.35 -0.96
CA ILE A 72 11.33 5.63 -0.21
C ILE A 72 10.66 6.63 0.75
N ALA A 73 9.33 6.79 0.61
CA ALA A 73 8.53 7.71 1.43
C ALA A 73 7.50 6.93 2.27
N PRO A 74 7.92 6.32 3.39
CA PRO A 74 6.99 5.58 4.25
C PRO A 74 6.13 6.55 5.05
N VAL A 75 4.81 6.48 4.85
CA VAL A 75 3.81 7.30 5.56
C VAL A 75 2.98 6.49 6.58
N GLY A 76 3.46 5.30 6.91
CA GLY A 76 2.90 4.40 7.92
C GLY A 76 4.03 3.70 8.70
N PRO A 77 3.74 2.58 9.41
CA PRO A 77 4.77 1.81 10.09
C PRO A 77 5.89 1.32 9.14
N LEU A 78 7.14 1.32 9.62
CA LEU A 78 8.34 0.92 8.85
C LEU A 78 8.55 -0.60 8.80
N THR A 79 7.48 -1.38 8.68
CA THR A 79 7.53 -2.84 8.79
C THR A 79 7.97 -3.54 7.50
N ASN A 80 7.65 -2.95 6.35
CA ASN A 80 8.12 -3.44 5.04
C ASN A 80 9.55 -2.99 4.77
#